data_AF-A0A4Q8LAD1-F1
#
_entry.id   AF-A0A4Q8LAD1-F1
#
_cell.length_a   1.000
_cell.length_b   1.000
_cell.length_c   1.000
_cell.angle_alpha   90.00
_cell.angle_beta   90.00
_cell.angle_gamma   90.00
#
_symmetry.space_group_name_H-M   'P 1'
#
loop_
_entity.id
_entity.type
_entity.pdbx_description
1 polymer ?
#
loop_
_entity_poly.entity_id
_entity_poly.type
_entity_poly.pdbx_seq_one_letter_code
_entity_poly.pdbx_strand_id
1 'polypeptide(L)'
;MDWRSHIRSLVDAGAPIGVIAAHMQVSPSAVSEILAGRTKSPRADAAFRLARVNAQTPLKRDSDGRVVAFAVPLDPVETGKAAALEPAT
;
A
#
# COMPACT_ATOMS: atom_id res chain seq x y z
N MET A 1 -9.56 -15.59 -1.76
CA MET A 1 -9.72 -14.12 -1.82
C MET A 1 -9.43 -13.68 -3.24
N ASP A 2 -10.30 -12.88 -3.87
CA ASP A 2 -10.02 -12.30 -5.19
C ASP A 2 -9.38 -10.91 -5.00
N TRP A 3 -8.08 -10.80 -5.34
CA TRP A 3 -7.31 -9.58 -5.11
C TRP A 3 -7.82 -8.39 -5.91
N ARG A 4 -8.32 -8.64 -7.12
CA ARG A 4 -8.89 -7.59 -7.97
C ARG A 4 -10.11 -6.96 -7.33
N SER A 5 -11.06 -7.78 -6.86
CA SER A 5 -12.27 -7.33 -6.17
C SER A 5 -11.94 -6.64 -4.85
N HIS A 6 -10.92 -7.12 -4.14
CA HIS A 6 -10.45 -6.49 -2.91
C HIS A 6 -9.84 -5.10 -3.15
N ILE A 7 -8.97 -4.95 -4.15
CA ILE A 7 -8.43 -3.63 -4.52
C ILE A 7 -9.56 -2.71 -4.98
N ARG A 8 -10.54 -3.24 -5.73
CA ARG A 8 -11.69 -2.46 -6.19
C ARG A 8 -12.54 -1.95 -5.04
N SER A 9 -12.80 -2.76 -4.02
CA SER A 9 -13.57 -2.31 -2.85
C SER A 9 -12.86 -1.20 -2.06
N LEU A 10 -11.51 -1.21 -2.00
CA LEU A 10 -10.74 -0.12 -1.42
C LEU A 10 -10.87 1.18 -2.23
N VAL A 11 -10.82 1.07 -3.56
CA VAL A 11 -11.02 2.22 -4.46
C VAL A 11 -12.44 2.80 -4.31
N ASP A 12 -13.46 1.93 -4.26
CA ASP A 12 -14.85 2.34 -4.06
C ASP A 12 -15.07 2.97 -2.66
N ALA A 13 -14.28 2.59 -1.66
CA ALA A 13 -14.23 3.23 -0.33
C ALA A 13 -13.47 4.57 -0.30
N GLY A 14 -12.92 5.01 -1.44
CA GLY A 14 -12.22 6.29 -1.58
C GLY A 14 -10.71 6.23 -1.32
N ALA A 15 -10.11 5.04 -1.25
CA ALA A 15 -8.66 4.91 -1.19
C ALA A 15 -8.06 5.12 -2.60
N PRO A 16 -7.22 6.13 -2.82
CA PRO A 16 -6.59 6.34 -4.11
C PRO A 16 -5.55 5.24 -4.39
N ILE A 17 -5.36 4.90 -5.67
CA ILE A 17 -4.42 3.85 -6.11
C ILE A 17 -3.01 4.06 -5.54
N GLY A 18 -2.54 5.30 -5.46
CA GLY A 18 -1.23 5.63 -4.89
C GLY A 18 -1.11 5.23 -3.42
N VAL A 19 -2.16 5.39 -2.62
CA VAL A 19 -2.19 4.99 -1.20
C VAL A 19 -2.24 3.48 -1.05
N ILE A 20 -3.01 2.79 -1.89
CA ILE A 20 -3.04 1.32 -1.95
C ILE A 20 -1.65 0.78 -2.30
N ALA A 21 -1.02 1.33 -3.33
CA ALA A 21 0.31 0.94 -3.77
C ALA A 21 1.37 1.20 -2.68
N ALA A 22 1.31 2.35 -2.03
CA ALA A 22 2.22 2.69 -0.93
C ALA A 22 2.07 1.73 0.25
N HIS A 23 0.83 1.39 0.63
CA HIS A 23 0.56 0.41 1.70
C HIS A 23 1.11 -0.98 1.35
N MET A 24 0.94 -1.39 0.10
CA MET A 24 1.45 -2.66 -0.45
C MET A 24 2.96 -2.66 -0.71
N GLN A 25 3.63 -1.50 -0.64
CA GLN A 25 5.03 -1.30 -1.05
C GLN A 25 5.33 -1.73 -2.50
N VAL A 26 4.42 -1.40 -3.42
CA VAL A 26 4.59 -1.66 -4.86
C VAL A 26 4.38 -0.37 -5.67
N SER A 27 4.65 -0.44 -6.97
CA SER A 27 4.33 0.68 -7.86
C SER A 27 2.82 0.79 -8.11
N PRO A 28 2.28 1.99 -8.38
CA PRO A 28 0.88 2.17 -8.79
C PRO A 28 0.49 1.36 -10.05
N SER A 29 1.46 1.15 -10.95
CA SER A 29 1.27 0.30 -12.13
C SER A 29 0.96 -1.15 -11.77
N ALA A 30 1.62 -1.70 -10.75
CA ALA A 30 1.36 -3.08 -10.31
C ALA A 30 -0.10 -3.25 -9.82
N VAL A 31 -0.62 -2.26 -9.09
CA VAL A 31 -2.04 -2.23 -8.67
C VAL A 31 -2.97 -2.13 -9.89
N SER A 32 -2.61 -1.29 -10.86
CA SER A 32 -3.36 -1.11 -12.10
C SER A 32 -3.39 -2.39 -12.96
N GLU A 33 -2.29 -3.15 -13.01
CA GLU A 33 -2.22 -4.43 -13.71
C GLU A 33 -3.12 -5.50 -13.10
N ILE A 34 -3.23 -5.53 -11.76
CA ILE A 34 -4.16 -6.42 -11.06
C ILE A 34 -5.60 -6.02 -11.36
N LEU A 35 -5.92 -4.71 -11.35
CA LEU A 35 -7.24 -4.20 -11.72
C LEU A 35 -7.61 -4.50 -13.18
N ALA A 36 -6.62 -4.48 -14.08
CA ALA A 36 -6.75 -4.85 -15.48
C ALA A 36 -6.80 -6.37 -15.72
N GLY A 37 -6.63 -7.19 -14.69
CA GLY A 37 -6.63 -8.65 -14.80
C GLY A 37 -5.38 -9.23 -15.49
N ARG A 38 -4.34 -8.43 -15.72
CA ARG A 38 -3.07 -8.87 -16.30
C ARG A 38 -2.24 -9.66 -15.29
N THR A 39 -2.41 -9.35 -14.01
CA THR A 39 -1.76 -10.03 -12.89
C THR A 39 -2.84 -10.57 -11.95
N LYS A 40 -2.84 -11.88 -11.68
CA LYS A 40 -3.86 -12.54 -10.84
C LYS A 40 -3.64 -12.36 -9.34
N SER A 41 -2.40 -12.11 -8.91
CA SER A 41 -2.03 -11.98 -7.50
C SER A 41 -0.83 -11.05 -7.31
N PRO A 42 -0.80 -10.22 -6.25
CA PRO A 42 0.41 -9.54 -5.81
C PRO A 42 1.52 -10.54 -5.43
N ARG A 43 2.75 -10.04 -5.31
CA ARG A 43 3.84 -10.76 -4.61
C ARG A 43 3.44 -11.02 -3.16
N ALA A 44 4.01 -12.06 -2.54
CA ALA A 44 3.57 -12.55 -1.22
C ALA A 44 3.53 -11.46 -0.14
N ASP A 45 4.61 -10.69 0.02
CA ASP A 45 4.66 -9.58 1.00
C ASP A 45 3.56 -8.51 0.76
N ALA A 46 3.40 -8.08 -0.50
CA ALA A 46 2.36 -7.14 -0.89
C ALA A 46 0.94 -7.68 -0.63
N ALA A 47 0.72 -8.98 -0.82
CA ALA A 47 -0.54 -9.65 -0.51
C ALA A 47 -0.83 -9.65 1.00
N PHE A 48 0.18 -9.93 1.84
CA PHE A 48 0.03 -9.85 3.30
C PHE A 48 -0.27 -8.45 3.78
N ARG A 49 0.38 -7.42 3.22
CA ARG A 49 0.08 -6.02 3.52
C ARG A 49 -1.35 -5.68 3.11
N LEU A 50 -1.71 -5.98 1.86
CA LEU A 50 -3.05 -5.72 1.34
C LEU A 50 -4.17 -6.41 2.14
N ALA A 51 -3.92 -7.60 2.69
CA ALA A 51 -4.88 -8.33 3.50
C ALA A 51 -5.17 -7.68 4.87
N ARG A 52 -4.35 -6.71 5.31
CA ARG A 52 -4.55 -5.99 6.58
C ARG A 52 -5.55 -4.84 6.50
N VAL A 53 -5.97 -4.46 5.28
CA VAL A 53 -6.91 -3.37 5.04
C VAL A 53 -8.14 -3.88 4.30
N ASN A 54 -9.27 -3.21 4.51
CA ASN A 54 -10.56 -3.49 3.88
C ASN A 54 -11.31 -2.17 3.65
N ALA A 55 -12.50 -2.23 3.02
CA ALA A 55 -13.30 -1.05 2.69
C ALA A 55 -13.76 -0.21 3.91
N GLN A 56 -13.74 -0.77 5.13
CA GLN A 56 -14.09 -0.07 6.37
C GLN A 56 -12.87 0.52 7.07
N THR A 57 -11.68 0.26 6.55
CA THR A 57 -10.43 0.75 7.14
C THR A 57 -10.39 2.27 7.07
N PRO A 58 -10.22 2.98 8.20
CA PRO A 58 -10.19 4.43 8.19
C PRO A 58 -9.03 4.98 7.34
N LEU A 59 -9.30 6.06 6.62
CA LEU A 59 -8.33 6.74 5.77
C LEU A 59 -7.79 7.98 6.47
N LYS A 60 -6.47 8.10 6.56
CA LYS A 60 -5.81 9.30 7.04
C LYS A 60 -5.82 10.36 5.95
N ARG A 61 -6.16 11.59 6.33
CA ARG A 61 -6.14 12.76 5.45
C ARG A 61 -5.09 13.77 5.90
N ASP A 62 -4.53 14.52 4.96
CA ASP A 62 -3.68 15.68 5.25
C ASP A 62 -4.52 16.93 5.60
N SER A 63 -3.86 18.06 5.87
CA SER A 63 -4.49 19.34 6.19
C SER A 63 -5.37 19.88 5.05
N ASP A 64 -5.08 19.49 3.80
CA ASP A 64 -5.87 19.83 2.61
C ASP A 64 -7.04 18.86 2.39
N GLY A 65 -7.24 17.89 3.29
CA GLY A 65 -8.31 16.90 3.23
C GLY A 65 -8.06 15.75 2.24
N ARG A 66 -6.85 15.63 1.67
CA ARG A 66 -6.49 14.57 0.72
C ARG A 66 -6.15 13.29 1.45
N VAL A 67 -6.57 12.15 0.92
CA VAL A 67 -6.23 10.85 1.48
C VAL A 67 -4.75 10.53 1.22
N VAL A 68 -3.99 10.32 2.29
CA VAL A 68 -2.53 10.09 2.24
C VAL A 68 -2.10 8.72 2.73
N ALA A 69 -2.93 8.02 3.52
CA ALA A 69 -2.61 6.69 4.03
C ALA A 69 -3.87 5.96 4.54
N PHE A 70 -3.77 4.65 4.74
CA PHE A 70 -4.66 3.94 5.66
C PHE A 70 -4.25 4.23 7.10
N ALA A 71 -5.21 4.46 7.99
CA ALA A 71 -4.98 4.63 9.42
C ALA A 71 -4.83 3.27 10.13
N VAL A 72 -3.97 2.42 9.57
CA VAL A 72 -3.54 1.15 10.16
C VAL A 72 -2.06 1.29 10.50
N PRO A 73 -1.60 0.81 11.66
CA PRO A 73 -0.17 0.72 11.91
C PRO A 73 0.45 -0.16 10.83
N LEU A 74 1.21 0.46 9.93
CA LEU A 74 2.19 -0.24 9.12
C LEU A 74 3.28 -0.69 10.10
N ASP A 75 3.58 -1.99 10.15
CA ASP A 75 4.80 -2.43 10.82
C ASP A 75 5.94 -1.57 10.26
N PRO A 76 6.81 -1.00 11.11
CA PRO A 76 7.89 -0.16 10.64
C PRO A 76 8.64 -0.94 9.58
N VAL A 77 8.66 -0.37 8.39
CA VAL A 77 9.53 -0.84 7.32
C VAL A 77 10.92 -0.63 7.88
N GLU A 78 11.62 -1.71 8.21
CA GLU A 78 13.07 -1.65 8.42
C GLU A 78 13.69 -1.18 7.11
N THR A 79 13.65 0.13 6.89
CA THR A 79 14.46 0.81 5.91
C THR A 79 15.86 0.58 6.43
N GLY A 80 16.58 -0.34 5.78
CA GLY A 80 17.90 -0.79 6.18
C GLY A 80 18.70 0.39 6.70
N LYS A 81 19.08 0.29 7.97
CA LYS A 81 20.05 1.13 8.67
C LYS A 81 21.01 1.76 7.67
N ALA A 82 20.83 3.05 7.38
CA ALA A 82 21.90 3.86 6.85
C ALA A 82 22.94 3.89 7.97
N ALA A 83 23.82 2.88 7.98
CA ALA A 83 25.01 2.91 8.80
C ALA A 83 25.78 4.14 8.32
N ALA A 84 25.76 5.18 9.15
CA ALA A 84 26.70 6.27 9.04
C ALA A 84 28.09 5.62 8.92
N LEU A 85 28.69 5.75 7.74
CA LEU A 85 30.12 5.55 7.58
C LEU A 85 30.75 6.72 8.34
N GLU A 86 31.17 6.48 9.57
CA GLU A 86 32.13 7.36 10.24
C GLU A 86 33.34 7.47 9.31
N PRO A 87 33.80 8.68 8.94
CA PRO A 87 35.02 8.81 8.16
C PRO A 87 36.19 8.30 9.00
N ALA A 88 36.89 7.29 8.46
CA ALA A 88 38.13 6.82 9.04
C ALA A 88 39.24 7.85 8.79
N THR A 89 39.87 8.25 9.90
CA THR A 89 41.14 8.99 10.05
C THR A 89 41.11 10.50 9.79
#